data_AF-A0A6P2EIE2-F1
#
_entry.id   AF-A0A6P2EIE2-F1
#
_cell.length_a   1.000
_cell.length_b   1.000
_cell.length_c   1.000
_cell.angle_alpha   90.00
_cell.angle_beta   90.00
_cell.angle_gamma   90.00
#
_symmetry.space_group_name_H-M   'P 1'
#
loop_
_entity.id
_entity.type
_entity.pdbx_description
1 polymer ?
#
loop_
_entity_poly.entity_id
_entity_poly.type
_entity_poly.pdbx_seq_one_letter_code
_entity_poly.pdbx_strand_id
1 'polypeptide(L)'
;MTPTSSSTALLVERRFPLALKRSIGSIRELYETSKQSRWVPAKDIAWERFDAATSSAAALEAARSVWSRRAWVEYTGLAETPALLIRFCLELDRESDPKYFLTVRNTDEAWHVESFHRYAQLLGGYLARPRDARWEAVLNRTLYRDALDATQSLDAYVAVHCAVEDGLELALYRLYAANAREPVAAQLLEKVVAAKERHASFGWLYLGERAAQLDAAAKQGIAAQIEAWLRHVAFAGYHIPSLATEIDSGPDAAAATQAAEAGLGAATPQQEEQAFKAYLGDARGRLAALGFALPALQHPRLGEV
;
A
#
# COMPACT_ATOMS: atom_id res chain seq x y z
N MET A 1 -29.49 -1.05 4.66
CA MET A 1 -29.70 0.20 3.90
C MET A 1 -28.68 0.22 2.80
N THR A 2 -29.12 0.20 1.53
CA THR A 2 -28.23 0.36 0.39
C THR A 2 -27.63 1.77 0.47
N PRO A 3 -26.30 1.94 0.55
CA PRO A 3 -25.72 3.28 0.55
C PRO A 3 -26.15 3.93 -0.76
N THR A 4 -26.85 5.05 -0.67
CA THR A 4 -27.08 5.94 -1.80
C THR A 4 -25.71 6.39 -2.26
N SER A 5 -25.21 5.80 -3.35
CA SER A 5 -23.97 6.20 -4.00
C SER A 5 -24.12 7.64 -4.42
N SER A 6 -23.64 8.59 -3.61
CA SER A 6 -23.42 9.94 -4.08
C SER A 6 -22.49 9.87 -5.27
N SER A 7 -22.80 10.62 -6.34
CA SER A 7 -21.92 10.71 -7.50
C SER A 7 -20.58 11.29 -7.04
N THR A 8 -19.46 10.65 -7.37
CA THR A 8 -18.12 11.23 -7.19
C THR A 8 -18.06 12.54 -7.98
N ALA A 9 -17.70 13.64 -7.30
CA ALA A 9 -17.52 14.92 -7.96
C ALA A 9 -16.23 14.87 -8.79
N LEU A 10 -16.30 15.12 -10.09
CA LEU A 10 -15.13 15.09 -10.97
C LEU A 10 -14.68 16.49 -11.33
N LEU A 11 -13.36 16.67 -11.48
CA LEU A 11 -12.77 17.89 -12.02
C LEU A 11 -13.15 18.06 -13.50
N VAL A 12 -13.29 19.31 -13.94
CA VAL A 12 -13.49 19.66 -15.35
C VAL A 12 -12.13 19.83 -16.03
N GLU A 13 -11.89 19.10 -17.11
CA GLU A 13 -10.62 19.17 -17.86
C GLU A 13 -10.32 20.59 -18.32
N ARG A 14 -9.10 21.07 -18.02
CA ARG A 14 -8.55 22.30 -18.57
C ARG A 14 -7.22 22.01 -19.25
N ARG A 15 -7.28 21.77 -20.57
CA ARG A 15 -6.16 21.26 -21.37
C ARG A 15 -5.00 22.23 -21.56
N PHE A 16 -5.24 23.54 -21.55
CA PHE A 16 -4.23 24.54 -21.88
C PHE A 16 -4.09 25.62 -20.81
N PRO A 17 -2.86 26.12 -20.54
CA PRO A 17 -1.59 25.67 -21.14
C PRO A 17 -1.08 24.34 -20.54
N LEU A 18 -0.35 23.55 -21.33
CA LEU A 18 0.30 22.32 -20.85
C LEU A 18 1.61 22.65 -20.11
N ALA A 19 1.64 22.43 -18.80
CA ALA A 19 2.85 22.57 -17.98
C ALA A 19 3.60 21.23 -17.86
N LEU A 20 4.54 20.97 -18.77
CA LEU A 20 5.35 19.73 -18.80
C LEU A 20 6.80 19.93 -18.32
N LYS A 21 7.12 21.12 -17.78
CA LYS A 21 8.45 21.40 -17.22
C LYS A 21 8.71 20.48 -16.03
N ARG A 22 9.94 19.99 -15.90
CA ARG A 22 10.40 19.31 -14.68
C ARG A 22 10.33 20.29 -13.51
N SER A 23 9.80 19.86 -12.38
CA SER A 23 9.58 20.67 -11.19
C SER A 23 10.05 19.99 -9.91
N ILE A 24 9.88 18.67 -9.78
CA ILE A 24 10.36 17.89 -8.63
C ILE A 24 11.38 16.87 -9.13
N GLY A 25 12.65 17.28 -9.19
CA GLY A 25 13.74 16.48 -9.75
C GLY A 25 13.91 15.11 -9.11
N SER A 26 13.72 15.01 -7.80
CA SER A 26 13.79 13.75 -7.06
C SER A 26 12.70 12.75 -7.48
N ILE A 27 11.48 13.21 -7.78
CA ILE A 27 10.41 12.35 -8.32
C ILE A 27 10.72 11.94 -9.77
N ARG A 28 11.35 12.82 -10.56
CA ARG A 28 11.83 12.45 -11.89
C ARG A 28 12.85 11.31 -11.83
N GLU A 29 13.76 11.35 -10.86
CA GLU A 29 14.76 10.29 -10.66
C GLU A 29 14.11 8.95 -10.31
N LEU A 30 13.02 8.94 -9.53
CA LEU A 30 12.25 7.71 -9.28
C LEU A 30 11.69 7.12 -10.57
N TYR A 31 11.15 7.95 -11.47
CA TYR A 31 10.66 7.51 -12.78
C TYR A 31 11.79 6.95 -13.67
N GLU A 32 12.92 7.65 -13.74
CA GLU A 32 14.08 7.19 -14.53
C GLU A 32 14.66 5.87 -13.99
N THR A 33 14.76 5.73 -12.68
CA THR A 33 15.25 4.51 -12.02
C THR A 33 14.28 3.35 -12.24
N SER A 34 12.98 3.56 -12.11
CA SER A 34 11.97 2.52 -12.32
C SER A 34 12.03 1.94 -13.74
N LYS A 35 12.25 2.78 -14.77
CA LYS A 35 12.43 2.30 -16.16
C LYS A 35 13.64 1.38 -16.30
N GLN A 36 14.72 1.64 -15.56
CA GLN A 36 15.95 0.85 -15.61
C GLN A 36 15.83 -0.44 -14.81
N SER A 37 15.05 -0.43 -13.71
CA SER A 37 14.81 -1.59 -12.85
C SER A 37 13.60 -2.42 -13.25
N ARG A 38 13.16 -2.34 -14.51
CA ARG A 38 12.01 -3.10 -15.02
C ARG A 38 12.29 -4.60 -14.95
N TRP A 39 11.29 -5.35 -14.50
CA TRP A 39 11.29 -6.81 -14.50
C TRP A 39 9.97 -7.33 -15.06
N VAL A 40 9.90 -8.63 -15.32
CA VAL A 40 8.76 -9.35 -15.88
C VAL A 40 8.49 -10.52 -14.96
N PRO A 41 7.37 -10.53 -14.21
CA PRO A 41 7.07 -11.59 -13.25
C PRO A 41 7.23 -13.01 -13.78
N ALA A 42 6.77 -13.26 -15.01
CA ALA A 42 6.84 -14.57 -15.61
C ALA A 42 8.25 -15.06 -15.98
N LYS A 43 9.25 -14.16 -16.05
CA LYS A 43 10.60 -14.47 -16.53
C LYS A 43 11.69 -14.26 -15.47
N ASP A 44 11.54 -13.24 -14.64
CA ASP A 44 12.59 -12.79 -13.72
C ASP A 44 12.44 -13.36 -12.31
N ILE A 45 11.39 -14.17 -12.08
CA ILE A 45 11.24 -15.01 -10.89
C ILE A 45 11.41 -16.47 -11.34
N ALA A 46 12.28 -17.21 -10.63
CA ALA A 46 12.60 -18.60 -10.88
C ALA A 46 11.51 -19.53 -10.31
N TRP A 47 10.29 -19.42 -10.83
CA TRP A 47 9.10 -20.14 -10.34
C TRP A 47 9.28 -21.66 -10.26
N GLU A 48 10.10 -22.24 -11.13
CA GLU A 48 10.43 -23.66 -11.16
C GLU A 48 11.21 -24.15 -9.93
N ARG A 49 11.77 -23.24 -9.13
CA ARG A 49 12.45 -23.56 -7.88
C ARG A 49 11.49 -23.81 -6.72
N PHE A 50 10.22 -23.49 -6.88
CA PHE A 50 9.23 -23.79 -5.86
C PHE A 50 9.04 -25.31 -5.74
N ASP A 51 9.25 -25.85 -4.54
CA ASP A 51 9.04 -27.25 -4.23
C ASP A 51 8.06 -27.40 -3.06
N ALA A 52 6.82 -27.78 -3.38
CA ALA A 52 5.76 -28.00 -2.40
C ALA A 52 6.11 -29.10 -1.38
N ALA A 53 6.97 -30.06 -1.74
CA ALA A 53 7.34 -31.17 -0.84
C ALA A 53 8.19 -30.72 0.35
N THR A 54 8.78 -29.53 0.28
CA THR A 54 9.58 -28.95 1.39
C THR A 54 8.73 -28.38 2.52
N SER A 55 7.41 -28.27 2.33
CA SER A 55 6.48 -27.67 3.28
C SER A 55 5.33 -28.62 3.63
N SER A 56 4.77 -28.48 4.84
CA SER A 56 3.58 -29.23 5.22
C SER A 56 2.34 -28.73 4.49
N ALA A 57 1.35 -29.59 4.26
CA ALA A 57 0.11 -29.20 3.58
C ALA A 57 -0.61 -28.04 4.31
N ALA A 58 -0.56 -28.03 5.63
CA ALA A 58 -1.14 -26.96 6.42
C ALA A 58 -0.36 -25.63 6.26
N ALA A 59 0.97 -25.66 6.11
CA ALA A 59 1.76 -24.47 5.86
C ALA A 59 1.51 -23.89 4.47
N LEU A 60 1.33 -24.75 3.47
CA LEU A 60 0.96 -24.34 2.12
C LEU A 60 -0.42 -23.67 2.11
N GLU A 61 -1.43 -24.25 2.77
CA GLU A 61 -2.78 -23.64 2.87
C GLU A 61 -2.79 -22.33 3.67
N ALA A 62 -1.97 -22.24 4.72
CA ALA A 62 -1.76 -21.02 5.48
C ALA A 62 -1.15 -19.92 4.61
N ALA A 63 -0.05 -20.22 3.93
CA ALA A 63 0.61 -19.29 3.01
C ALA A 63 -0.32 -18.89 1.86
N ARG A 64 -1.04 -19.84 1.27
CA ARG A 64 -2.04 -19.59 0.23
C ARG A 64 -3.04 -18.50 0.65
N SER A 65 -3.50 -18.55 1.91
CA SER A 65 -4.41 -17.55 2.47
C SER A 65 -3.74 -16.17 2.59
N VAL A 66 -2.51 -16.11 3.11
CA VAL A 66 -1.73 -14.87 3.25
C VAL A 66 -1.46 -14.22 1.89
N TRP A 67 -1.00 -15.00 0.91
CA TRP A 67 -0.64 -14.48 -0.42
C TRP A 67 -1.87 -14.09 -1.25
N SER A 68 -2.98 -14.80 -1.12
CA SER A 68 -4.25 -14.37 -1.72
C SER A 68 -4.71 -13.04 -1.13
N ARG A 69 -4.57 -12.86 0.20
CA ARG A 69 -4.90 -11.59 0.86
C ARG A 69 -4.07 -10.42 0.35
N ARG A 70 -2.77 -10.60 0.13
CA ARG A 70 -1.92 -9.55 -0.46
C ARG A 70 -2.42 -9.13 -1.82
N ALA A 71 -2.80 -10.08 -2.68
CA ALA A 71 -3.40 -9.74 -3.98
C ALA A 71 -4.70 -8.93 -3.82
N TRP A 72 -5.58 -9.27 -2.85
CA TRP A 72 -6.78 -8.49 -2.56
C TRP A 72 -6.49 -7.04 -2.19
N VAL A 73 -5.47 -6.81 -1.37
CA VAL A 73 -5.01 -5.47 -0.99
C VAL A 73 -4.48 -4.71 -2.22
N GLU A 74 -3.58 -5.32 -3.00
CA GLU A 74 -2.96 -4.66 -4.16
C GLU A 74 -3.93 -4.35 -5.31
N TYR A 75 -5.04 -5.08 -5.46
CA TYR A 75 -6.06 -4.72 -6.47
C TYR A 75 -6.59 -3.29 -6.28
N THR A 76 -6.59 -2.78 -5.05
CA THR A 76 -6.98 -1.39 -4.79
C THR A 76 -5.96 -0.41 -5.35
N GLY A 77 -4.66 -0.66 -5.17
CA GLY A 77 -3.55 0.14 -5.70
C GLY A 77 -3.50 0.14 -7.24
N LEU A 78 -3.82 -1.01 -7.86
CA LEU A 78 -3.90 -1.15 -9.31
C LEU A 78 -4.98 -0.23 -9.93
N ALA A 79 -6.14 -0.08 -9.27
CA ALA A 79 -7.19 0.82 -9.74
C ALA A 79 -6.93 2.28 -9.34
N GLU A 80 -6.30 2.50 -8.17
CA GLU A 80 -6.00 3.82 -7.63
C GLU A 80 -4.95 4.57 -8.44
N THR A 81 -3.84 3.93 -8.82
CA THR A 81 -2.73 4.62 -9.49
C THR A 81 -3.13 5.34 -10.79
N PRO A 82 -3.88 4.74 -11.74
CA PRO A 82 -4.32 5.46 -12.93
C PRO A 82 -5.35 6.55 -12.59
N ALA A 83 -6.17 6.38 -11.56
CA ALA A 83 -7.10 7.40 -11.09
C ALA A 83 -6.36 8.62 -10.51
N LEU A 84 -5.32 8.40 -9.71
CA LEU A 84 -4.44 9.44 -9.19
C LEU A 84 -3.69 10.15 -10.32
N LEU A 85 -3.20 9.42 -11.33
CA LEU A 85 -2.59 10.01 -12.52
C LEU A 85 -3.57 10.94 -13.25
N ILE A 86 -4.81 10.48 -13.46
CA ILE A 86 -5.87 11.30 -14.07
C ILE A 86 -6.10 12.55 -13.21
N ARG A 87 -6.18 12.39 -11.88
CA ARG A 87 -6.36 13.52 -10.96
C ARG A 87 -5.26 14.57 -11.09
N PHE A 88 -3.99 14.15 -11.10
CA PHE A 88 -2.85 15.06 -11.34
C PHE A 88 -2.94 15.77 -12.70
N CYS A 89 -3.48 15.12 -13.72
CA CYS A 89 -3.67 15.70 -15.05
C CYS A 89 -4.83 16.70 -15.13
N LEU A 90 -5.90 16.49 -14.37
CA LEU A 90 -7.09 17.35 -14.37
C LEU A 90 -6.94 18.57 -13.46
N GLU A 91 -6.21 18.44 -12.35
CA GLU A 91 -6.06 19.53 -11.40
C GLU A 91 -5.02 20.54 -11.89
N LEU A 92 -5.39 21.82 -11.82
CA LEU A 92 -4.56 22.92 -12.28
C LEU A 92 -3.32 23.08 -11.42
N ASP A 93 -2.29 23.66 -12.02
CA ASP A 93 -1.03 24.02 -11.34
C ASP A 93 -0.32 22.83 -10.65
N ARG A 94 -0.62 21.60 -11.08
CA ARG A 94 0.04 20.38 -10.62
C ARG A 94 1.28 20.03 -11.43
N GLU A 95 2.27 19.52 -10.71
CA GLU A 95 3.61 19.19 -11.16
C GLU A 95 3.60 18.10 -12.24
N SER A 96 4.60 18.15 -13.13
CA SER A 96 4.68 17.17 -14.23
C SER A 96 5.27 15.83 -13.78
N ASP A 97 6.24 15.84 -12.85
CA ASP A 97 7.00 14.64 -12.47
C ASP A 97 6.15 13.54 -11.82
N PRO A 98 5.18 13.83 -10.91
CA PRO A 98 4.22 12.84 -10.43
C PRO A 98 3.48 12.12 -11.56
N LYS A 99 3.08 12.84 -12.62
CA LYS A 99 2.37 12.26 -13.76
C LYS A 99 3.20 11.19 -14.45
N TYR A 100 4.50 11.41 -14.63
CA TYR A 100 5.39 10.42 -15.21
C TYR A 100 5.61 9.24 -14.26
N PHE A 101 5.88 9.48 -12.98
CA PHE A 101 6.10 8.41 -12.01
C PHE A 101 4.89 7.47 -11.88
N LEU A 102 3.68 8.00 -11.86
CA LEU A 102 2.46 7.18 -11.73
C LEU A 102 2.25 6.24 -12.93
N THR A 103 2.78 6.54 -14.12
CA THR A 103 2.73 5.61 -15.26
C THR A 103 3.52 4.32 -15.02
N VAL A 104 4.65 4.41 -14.32
CA VAL A 104 5.50 3.25 -14.01
C VAL A 104 5.04 2.55 -12.73
N ARG A 105 4.58 3.30 -11.72
CA ARG A 105 3.93 2.73 -10.52
C ARG A 105 2.78 1.78 -10.90
N ASN A 106 1.92 2.16 -11.86
CA ASN A 106 0.80 1.31 -12.27
C ASN A 106 1.27 -0.04 -12.84
N THR A 107 2.42 -0.04 -13.51
CA THR A 107 3.00 -1.27 -14.04
C THR A 107 3.58 -2.12 -12.90
N ASP A 108 4.25 -1.49 -11.93
CA ASP A 108 4.74 -2.15 -10.72
C ASP A 108 3.58 -2.79 -9.93
N GLU A 109 2.44 -2.09 -9.72
CA GLU A 109 1.27 -2.67 -9.03
C GLU A 109 0.66 -3.87 -9.78
N ALA A 110 0.59 -3.81 -11.11
CA ALA A 110 0.15 -4.95 -11.91
C ALA A 110 1.08 -6.17 -11.75
N TRP A 111 2.38 -5.94 -11.64
CA TRP A 111 3.35 -7.01 -11.38
C TRP A 111 3.22 -7.59 -9.98
N HIS A 112 2.92 -6.78 -8.96
CA HIS A 112 2.65 -7.26 -7.61
C HIS A 112 1.43 -8.20 -7.59
N VAL A 113 0.30 -7.75 -8.16
CA VAL A 113 -0.94 -8.53 -8.25
C VAL A 113 -0.70 -9.87 -8.94
N GLU A 114 -0.08 -9.86 -10.13
CA GLU A 114 0.22 -11.09 -10.89
C GLU A 114 1.12 -12.03 -10.08
N SER A 115 2.16 -11.50 -9.43
CA SER A 115 3.11 -12.30 -8.66
C SER A 115 2.46 -12.94 -7.43
N PHE A 116 1.64 -12.19 -6.70
CA PHE A 116 0.92 -12.68 -5.52
C PHE A 116 -0.11 -13.73 -5.90
N HIS A 117 -0.88 -13.47 -6.96
CA HIS A 117 -1.82 -14.43 -7.50
C HIS A 117 -1.10 -15.72 -7.93
N ARG A 118 -0.01 -15.61 -8.71
CA ARG A 118 0.74 -16.77 -9.22
C ARG A 118 1.38 -17.57 -8.09
N TYR A 119 1.95 -16.93 -7.09
CA TYR A 119 2.51 -17.65 -5.95
C TYR A 119 1.42 -18.35 -5.13
N ALA A 120 0.25 -17.72 -4.93
CA ALA A 120 -0.90 -18.38 -4.33
C ALA A 120 -1.38 -19.61 -5.15
N GLN A 121 -1.31 -19.56 -6.48
CA GLN A 121 -1.60 -20.72 -7.33
C GLN A 121 -0.64 -21.88 -7.06
N LEU A 122 0.67 -21.61 -6.94
CA LEU A 122 1.67 -22.65 -6.60
C LEU A 122 1.45 -23.27 -5.22
N LEU A 123 0.96 -22.48 -4.26
CA LEU A 123 0.67 -22.92 -2.89
C LEU A 123 -0.60 -23.77 -2.74
N GLY A 124 -1.33 -24.03 -3.83
CA GLY A 124 -2.59 -24.82 -3.81
C GLY A 124 -3.81 -24.10 -4.36
N GLY A 125 -3.63 -22.94 -5.01
CA GLY A 125 -4.67 -22.22 -5.74
C GLY A 125 -4.94 -20.82 -5.18
N TYR A 126 -5.24 -19.84 -6.02
CA TYR A 126 -5.66 -18.53 -5.53
C TYR A 126 -7.05 -18.58 -4.87
N LEU A 127 -7.23 -17.87 -3.75
CA LEU A 127 -8.54 -17.69 -3.12
C LEU A 127 -9.18 -16.40 -3.66
N ALA A 128 -10.38 -16.52 -4.22
CA ALA A 128 -11.08 -15.37 -4.80
C ALA A 128 -11.71 -14.44 -3.75
N ARG A 129 -11.93 -14.93 -2.52
CA ARG A 129 -12.62 -14.23 -1.43
C ARG A 129 -12.04 -14.64 -0.08
N PRO A 130 -12.11 -13.78 0.96
CA PRO A 130 -11.76 -14.17 2.32
C PRO A 130 -12.72 -15.25 2.84
N ARG A 131 -12.24 -16.05 3.80
CA ARG A 131 -13.07 -17.09 4.45
C ARG A 131 -14.20 -16.46 5.28
N ASP A 132 -13.90 -15.37 5.98
CA ASP A 132 -14.90 -14.55 6.66
C ASP A 132 -15.30 -13.39 5.73
N ALA A 133 -16.57 -13.36 5.32
CA ALA A 133 -17.10 -12.35 4.41
C ALA A 133 -17.06 -10.92 4.99
N ARG A 134 -16.93 -10.75 6.31
CA ARG A 134 -16.76 -9.42 6.93
C ARG A 134 -15.49 -8.72 6.44
N TRP A 135 -14.45 -9.48 6.10
CA TRP A 135 -13.22 -8.92 5.53
C TRP A 135 -13.45 -8.24 4.17
N GLU A 136 -14.50 -8.59 3.44
CA GLU A 136 -14.79 -7.95 2.16
C GLU A 136 -15.12 -6.47 2.32
N ALA A 137 -15.78 -6.07 3.40
CA ALA A 137 -16.05 -4.65 3.66
C ALA A 137 -14.76 -3.86 3.96
N VAL A 138 -13.78 -4.51 4.58
CA VAL A 138 -12.46 -3.93 4.86
C VAL A 138 -11.61 -3.84 3.58
N LEU A 139 -11.67 -4.88 2.74
CA LEU A 139 -10.79 -5.02 1.57
C LEU A 139 -11.33 -4.32 0.30
N ASN A 140 -12.65 -4.24 0.11
CA ASN A 140 -13.29 -3.64 -1.07
C ASN A 140 -13.28 -2.11 -0.99
N ARG A 141 -12.10 -1.51 -0.92
CA ARG A 141 -11.93 -0.06 -0.89
C ARG A 141 -12.02 0.53 -2.29
N THR A 142 -12.70 1.66 -2.42
CA THR A 142 -12.87 2.37 -3.70
C THR A 142 -11.89 3.53 -3.86
N LEU A 143 -10.60 3.30 -3.60
CA LEU A 143 -9.58 4.35 -3.61
C LEU A 143 -9.50 5.14 -4.93
N TYR A 144 -9.86 4.50 -6.05
CA TYR A 144 -9.96 5.17 -7.35
C TYR A 144 -11.06 6.25 -7.40
N ARG A 145 -12.15 6.08 -6.65
CA ARG A 145 -13.20 7.10 -6.51
C ARG A 145 -12.70 8.25 -5.66
N ASP A 146 -12.06 7.93 -4.54
CA ASP A 146 -11.50 8.90 -3.60
C ASP A 146 -10.43 9.77 -4.30
N ALA A 147 -9.51 9.14 -5.05
CA ALA A 147 -8.49 9.85 -5.83
C ALA A 147 -9.10 10.86 -6.84
N LEU A 148 -10.22 10.48 -7.47
CA LEU A 148 -10.89 11.32 -8.46
C LEU A 148 -11.83 12.37 -7.84
N ASP A 149 -12.14 12.28 -6.55
CA ASP A 149 -13.10 13.15 -5.89
C ASP A 149 -12.57 14.58 -5.76
N ALA A 150 -13.11 15.48 -6.58
CA ALA A 150 -12.76 16.90 -6.61
C ALA A 150 -12.98 17.64 -5.28
N THR A 151 -13.78 17.08 -4.36
CA THR A 151 -13.98 17.63 -3.01
C THR A 151 -12.86 17.25 -2.04
N GLN A 152 -12.07 16.22 -2.36
CA GLN A 152 -10.90 15.82 -1.59
C GLN A 152 -9.66 16.61 -2.02
N SER A 153 -8.88 17.06 -1.03
CA SER A 153 -7.56 17.64 -1.28
C SER A 153 -6.60 16.58 -1.83
N LEU A 154 -6.03 16.82 -3.01
CA LEU A 154 -5.01 15.94 -3.59
C LEU A 154 -3.77 15.85 -2.69
N ASP A 155 -3.37 16.95 -2.04
CA ASP A 155 -2.22 16.95 -1.13
C ASP A 155 -2.49 16.07 0.10
N ALA A 156 -3.73 16.06 0.60
CA ALA A 156 -4.13 15.16 1.68
C ALA A 156 -4.19 13.71 1.22
N TYR A 157 -4.71 13.46 0.02
CA TYR A 157 -4.76 12.13 -0.57
C TYR A 157 -3.36 11.51 -0.67
N VAL A 158 -2.41 12.25 -1.26
CA VAL A 158 -1.02 11.78 -1.41
C VAL A 158 -0.34 11.61 -0.06
N ALA A 159 -0.60 12.49 0.92
CA ALA A 159 -0.08 12.34 2.28
C ALA A 159 -0.57 11.05 2.95
N VAL A 160 -1.86 10.72 2.83
CA VAL A 160 -2.42 9.50 3.42
C VAL A 160 -1.95 8.26 2.67
N HIS A 161 -2.22 8.18 1.37
CA HIS A 161 -2.13 6.94 0.61
C HIS A 161 -0.72 6.67 0.05
N CYS A 162 0.02 7.72 -0.33
CA CYS A 162 1.35 7.54 -0.93
C CYS A 162 2.50 7.78 0.04
N ALA A 163 2.31 8.59 1.08
CA ALA A 163 3.36 8.82 2.08
C ALA A 163 3.20 7.87 3.27
N VAL A 164 2.06 7.94 3.96
CA VAL A 164 1.83 7.16 5.19
C VAL A 164 1.53 5.68 4.88
N GLU A 165 0.59 5.38 4.00
CA GLU A 165 0.18 4.00 3.68
C GLU A 165 1.26 3.24 2.90
N ASP A 166 1.74 3.74 1.75
CA ASP A 166 2.83 3.08 1.01
C ASP A 166 4.11 2.91 1.86
N GLY A 167 4.37 3.83 2.81
CA GLY A 167 5.48 3.68 3.75
C GLY A 167 5.27 2.55 4.78
N LEU A 168 4.04 2.34 5.24
CA LEU A 168 3.69 1.19 6.08
C LEU A 168 3.85 -0.11 5.28
N GLU A 169 3.35 -0.13 4.05
CA GLU A 169 3.50 -1.28 3.17
C GLU A 169 4.97 -1.63 2.97
N LEU A 170 5.82 -0.64 2.70
CA LEU A 170 7.27 -0.86 2.61
C LEU A 170 7.85 -1.49 3.88
N ALA A 171 7.46 -1.00 5.07
CA ALA A 171 7.92 -1.57 6.34
C ALA A 171 7.51 -3.05 6.48
N LEU A 172 6.27 -3.37 6.13
CA LEU A 172 5.74 -4.74 6.16
C LEU A 172 6.42 -5.64 5.13
N TYR A 173 6.59 -5.18 3.88
CA TYR A 173 7.25 -5.99 2.84
C TYR A 173 8.73 -6.23 3.13
N ARG A 174 9.44 -5.28 3.77
CA ARG A 174 10.80 -5.52 4.27
C ARG A 174 10.82 -6.61 5.35
N LEU A 175 9.87 -6.58 6.28
CA LEU A 175 9.70 -7.62 7.29
C LEU A 175 9.41 -8.99 6.65
N TYR A 176 8.49 -9.06 5.69
CA TYR A 176 8.16 -10.30 4.99
C TYR A 176 9.35 -10.86 4.20
N ALA A 177 10.10 -9.99 3.51
CA ALA A 177 11.30 -10.37 2.78
C ALA A 177 12.38 -10.94 3.74
N ALA A 178 12.58 -10.30 4.90
CA ALA A 178 13.54 -10.77 5.90
C ALA A 178 13.17 -12.14 6.49
N ASN A 179 11.88 -12.48 6.54
CA ASN A 179 11.40 -13.77 7.02
C ASN A 179 11.34 -14.87 5.94
N ALA A 180 11.46 -14.51 4.66
CA ALA A 180 11.35 -15.45 3.55
C ALA A 180 12.61 -16.33 3.43
N ARG A 181 12.42 -17.66 3.52
CA ARG A 181 13.46 -18.68 3.28
C ARG A 181 13.20 -19.51 2.04
N GLU A 182 11.93 -19.65 1.65
CA GLU A 182 11.56 -20.29 0.39
C GLU A 182 12.08 -19.42 -0.78
N PRO A 183 12.86 -19.98 -1.72
CA PRO A 183 13.57 -19.20 -2.73
C PRO A 183 12.68 -18.32 -3.62
N VAL A 184 11.50 -18.79 -4.01
CA VAL A 184 10.59 -18.05 -4.88
C VAL A 184 9.96 -16.88 -4.12
N ALA A 185 9.48 -17.10 -2.90
CA ALA A 185 8.96 -16.06 -2.02
C ALA A 185 10.01 -14.99 -1.72
N ALA A 186 11.25 -15.39 -1.43
CA ALA A 186 12.34 -14.48 -1.15
C ALA A 186 12.66 -13.59 -2.36
N GLN A 187 12.82 -14.19 -3.54
CA GLN A 187 13.09 -13.45 -4.77
C GLN A 187 11.93 -12.51 -5.14
N LEU A 188 10.69 -12.98 -5.00
CA LEU A 188 9.49 -12.19 -5.27
C LEU A 188 9.44 -10.97 -4.34
N LEU A 189 9.59 -11.17 -3.03
CA LEU A 189 9.53 -10.10 -2.05
C LEU A 189 10.67 -9.10 -2.20
N GLU A 190 11.86 -9.53 -2.63
CA GLU A 190 12.96 -8.62 -2.98
C GLU A 190 12.55 -7.65 -4.11
N LYS A 191 11.92 -8.16 -5.17
CA LYS A 191 11.43 -7.31 -6.28
C LYS A 191 10.33 -6.35 -5.83
N VAL A 192 9.40 -6.83 -4.99
CA VAL A 192 8.32 -6.00 -4.43
C VAL A 192 8.89 -4.90 -3.55
N VAL A 193 9.83 -5.22 -2.65
CA VAL A 193 10.47 -4.22 -1.77
C VAL A 193 11.11 -3.12 -2.61
N ALA A 194 11.87 -3.46 -3.66
CA ALA A 194 12.50 -2.45 -4.52
C ALA A 194 11.47 -1.49 -5.18
N ALA A 195 10.28 -1.97 -5.53
CA ALA A 195 9.20 -1.13 -6.04
C ALA A 195 8.54 -0.29 -4.94
N LYS A 196 8.15 -0.91 -3.82
CA LYS A 196 7.53 -0.23 -2.68
C LYS A 196 8.45 0.84 -2.06
N GLU A 197 9.77 0.68 -2.15
CA GLU A 197 10.75 1.73 -1.77
C GLU A 197 10.56 3.01 -2.58
N ARG A 198 10.34 2.89 -3.90
CA ARG A 198 10.07 4.03 -4.76
C ARG A 198 8.67 4.60 -4.50
N HIS A 199 7.67 3.77 -4.26
CA HIS A 199 6.29 4.21 -4.00
C HIS A 199 6.23 5.06 -2.73
N ALA A 200 6.77 4.54 -1.62
CA ALA A 200 6.88 5.29 -0.37
C ALA A 200 7.71 6.58 -0.55
N SER A 201 8.85 6.50 -1.26
CA SER A 201 9.67 7.68 -1.53
C SER A 201 8.90 8.76 -2.28
N PHE A 202 8.09 8.39 -3.27
CA PHE A 202 7.26 9.33 -4.03
C PHE A 202 6.36 10.16 -3.11
N GLY A 203 5.56 9.53 -2.24
CA GLY A 203 4.63 10.25 -1.39
C GLY A 203 5.34 11.19 -0.42
N TRP A 204 6.44 10.75 0.19
CA TRP A 204 7.20 11.60 1.11
C TRP A 204 7.93 12.75 0.41
N LEU A 205 8.49 12.54 -0.77
CA LEU A 205 9.14 13.60 -1.56
C LEU A 205 8.10 14.64 -1.99
N TYR A 206 6.95 14.18 -2.47
CA TYR A 206 5.84 15.06 -2.85
C TYR A 206 5.34 15.87 -1.65
N LEU A 207 5.07 15.21 -0.52
CA LEU A 207 4.62 15.89 0.69
C LEU A 207 5.65 16.90 1.20
N GLY A 208 6.94 16.59 1.12
CA GLY A 208 8.02 17.50 1.49
C GLY A 208 8.04 18.78 0.66
N GLU A 209 7.90 18.66 -0.66
CA GLU A 209 7.82 19.81 -1.58
C GLU A 209 6.58 20.68 -1.28
N ARG A 210 5.41 20.04 -1.12
CA ARG A 210 4.14 20.73 -0.92
C ARG A 210 4.03 21.37 0.47
N ALA A 211 4.59 20.76 1.51
CA ALA A 211 4.45 21.21 2.89
C ALA A 211 4.95 22.65 3.13
N ALA A 212 5.90 23.14 2.33
CA ALA A 212 6.39 24.52 2.42
C ALA A 212 5.36 25.56 1.94
N GLN A 213 4.39 25.14 1.12
CA GLN A 213 3.38 26.00 0.49
C GLN A 213 2.02 25.93 1.19
N LEU A 214 1.85 25.00 2.14
CA LEU A 214 0.60 24.79 2.87
C LEU A 214 0.51 25.72 4.08
N ASP A 215 -0.65 26.36 4.23
CA ASP A 215 -0.98 27.08 5.46
C ASP A 215 -1.33 26.13 6.62
N ALA A 216 -1.51 26.69 7.82
CA ALA A 216 -1.81 25.92 9.01
C ALA A 216 -3.13 25.13 8.91
N ALA A 217 -4.15 25.69 8.25
CA ALA A 217 -5.45 25.03 8.11
C ALA A 217 -5.36 23.81 7.20
N ALA A 218 -4.64 23.92 6.08
CA ALA A 218 -4.38 22.81 5.19
C ALA A 218 -3.57 21.71 5.88
N LYS A 219 -2.53 22.07 6.65
CA LYS A 219 -1.75 21.08 7.43
C LYS A 219 -2.60 20.35 8.47
N GLN A 220 -3.46 21.08 9.18
CA GLN A 220 -4.40 20.48 10.12
C GLN A 220 -5.39 19.53 9.42
N GLY A 221 -5.91 19.92 8.26
CA GLY A 221 -6.81 19.08 7.45
C GLY A 221 -6.14 17.79 6.96
N ILE A 222 -4.86 17.86 6.57
CA ILE A 222 -4.08 16.68 6.20
C ILE A 222 -3.87 15.76 7.41
N ALA A 223 -3.48 16.31 8.57
CA ALA A 223 -3.30 15.53 9.79
C ALA A 223 -4.59 14.82 10.22
N ALA A 224 -5.74 15.49 10.12
CA ALA A 224 -7.04 14.90 10.41
C ALA A 224 -7.39 13.73 9.46
N GLN A 225 -7.03 13.82 8.17
CA GLN A 225 -7.24 12.72 7.22
C GLN A 225 -6.32 11.53 7.50
N ILE A 226 -5.06 11.77 7.89
CA ILE A 226 -4.15 10.70 8.32
C ILE A 226 -4.69 10.01 9.58
N GLU A 227 -5.17 10.77 10.56
CA GLU A 227 -5.82 10.21 11.75
C GLU A 227 -7.05 9.37 11.39
N ALA A 228 -7.93 9.89 10.53
CA ALA A 228 -9.12 9.16 10.09
C ALA A 228 -8.76 7.84 9.40
N TRP A 229 -7.75 7.85 8.52
CA TRP A 229 -7.26 6.63 7.89
C TRP A 229 -6.70 5.63 8.92
N LEU A 230 -5.91 6.08 9.90
CA LEU A 230 -5.41 5.19 10.96
C LEU A 230 -6.56 4.51 11.72
N ARG A 231 -7.57 5.29 12.13
CA ARG A 231 -8.70 4.80 12.91
C ARG A 231 -9.62 3.87 12.12
N HIS A 232 -9.91 4.20 10.87
CA HIS A 232 -10.98 3.55 10.12
C HIS A 232 -10.49 2.54 9.09
N VAL A 233 -9.19 2.56 8.75
CA VAL A 233 -8.59 1.65 7.76
C VAL A 233 -7.52 0.79 8.43
N ALA A 234 -6.49 1.40 9.00
CA ALA A 234 -5.38 0.63 9.56
C ALA A 234 -5.86 -0.23 10.75
N PHE A 235 -6.61 0.35 11.68
CA PHE A 235 -7.18 -0.37 12.83
C PHE A 235 -8.37 -1.26 12.48
N ALA A 236 -8.95 -1.14 11.28
CA ALA A 236 -9.89 -2.13 10.76
C ALA A 236 -9.19 -3.42 10.27
N GLY A 237 -7.85 -3.45 10.36
CA GLY A 237 -7.02 -4.59 9.99
C GLY A 237 -6.84 -4.74 8.49
N TYR A 238 -6.88 -3.64 7.73
CA TYR A 238 -6.72 -3.66 6.27
C TYR A 238 -5.40 -4.33 5.85
N HIS A 239 -4.25 -3.80 6.28
CA HIS A 239 -2.94 -4.43 6.06
C HIS A 239 -2.60 -5.52 7.07
N ILE A 240 -2.91 -5.30 8.35
CA ILE A 240 -2.52 -6.17 9.47
C ILE A 240 -3.79 -6.72 10.14
N PRO A 241 -4.22 -7.96 9.82
CA PRO A 241 -5.49 -8.50 10.31
C PRO A 241 -5.62 -8.46 11.83
N SER A 242 -4.52 -8.66 12.56
CA SER A 242 -4.56 -8.68 14.03
C SER A 242 -4.94 -7.35 14.65
N LEU A 243 -4.89 -6.24 13.91
CA LEU A 243 -5.37 -4.94 14.39
C LEU A 243 -6.90 -4.83 14.40
N ALA A 244 -7.63 -5.67 13.64
CA ALA A 244 -9.07 -5.59 13.62
C ALA A 244 -9.69 -5.81 15.01
N THR A 245 -10.59 -4.92 15.39
CA THR A 245 -11.35 -4.99 16.66
C THR A 245 -12.76 -5.56 16.47
N GLU A 246 -13.29 -5.56 15.24
CA GLU A 246 -14.66 -5.99 14.92
C GLU A 246 -14.74 -7.35 14.22
N ILE A 247 -13.61 -7.86 13.72
CA ILE A 247 -13.51 -9.13 13.01
C ILE A 247 -12.56 -10.04 13.80
N ASP A 248 -12.95 -11.32 13.97
CA ASP A 248 -12.08 -12.31 14.58
C ASP A 248 -10.93 -12.64 13.62
N SER A 249 -9.75 -12.11 13.91
CA SER A 249 -8.53 -12.32 13.14
C SER A 249 -7.74 -13.55 13.59
N GLY A 250 -8.25 -14.36 14.52
CA GLY A 250 -7.59 -15.59 14.99
C GLY A 250 -7.17 -16.54 13.87
N PRO A 251 -8.04 -16.85 12.88
CA PRO A 251 -7.68 -17.66 11.72
C PRO A 251 -6.58 -17.03 10.84
N ASP A 252 -6.65 -15.72 10.58
CA ASP A 252 -5.64 -14.99 9.82
C ASP A 252 -4.29 -14.98 10.56
N ALA A 253 -4.31 -14.76 11.87
CA ALA A 253 -3.13 -14.77 12.74
C ALA A 253 -2.45 -16.14 12.80
N ALA A 254 -3.23 -17.22 12.87
CA ALA A 254 -2.72 -18.59 12.81
C ALA A 254 -2.07 -18.87 11.44
N ALA A 255 -2.73 -18.47 10.34
CA ALA A 255 -2.18 -18.64 8.99
C ALA A 255 -0.88 -17.85 8.80
N ALA A 256 -0.82 -16.59 9.25
CA ALA A 256 0.37 -15.75 9.17
C ALA A 256 1.55 -16.36 9.95
N THR A 257 1.30 -16.84 11.17
CA THR A 257 2.32 -17.50 12.01
C THR A 257 2.85 -18.75 11.34
N GLN A 258 1.96 -19.63 10.86
CA GLN A 258 2.35 -20.88 10.24
C GLN A 258 3.13 -20.67 8.93
N ALA A 259 2.74 -19.68 8.11
CA ALA A 259 3.47 -19.31 6.90
C ALA A 259 4.86 -18.71 7.22
N ALA A 260 4.97 -17.93 8.29
CA ALA A 260 6.24 -17.33 8.74
C ALA A 260 7.22 -18.41 9.25
N GLU A 261 6.73 -19.35 10.07
CA GLU A 261 7.50 -20.49 10.57
C GLU A 261 7.98 -21.40 9.43
N ALA A 262 7.18 -21.57 8.39
CA ALA A 262 7.58 -22.29 7.18
C ALA A 262 8.52 -21.49 6.26
N GLY A 263 8.73 -20.19 6.51
CA GLY A 263 9.59 -19.34 5.69
C GLY A 263 8.99 -18.99 4.34
N LEU A 264 7.67 -19.06 4.21
CA LEU A 264 6.91 -18.80 2.99
C LEU A 264 6.59 -17.31 2.80
N GLY A 265 7.46 -16.44 3.34
CA GLY A 265 7.39 -14.99 3.16
C GLY A 265 6.23 -14.31 3.89
N ALA A 266 6.00 -14.65 5.16
CA ALA A 266 5.04 -13.99 6.05
C ALA A 266 5.71 -13.58 7.37
N ALA A 267 4.97 -12.90 8.24
CA ALA A 267 5.41 -12.56 9.59
C ALA A 267 4.35 -12.92 10.62
N THR A 268 4.76 -13.09 11.88
CA THR A 268 3.79 -13.31 12.95
C THR A 268 3.04 -12.01 13.26
N PRO A 269 1.81 -12.08 13.79
CA PRO A 269 1.05 -10.89 14.20
C PRO A 269 1.85 -9.95 15.12
N GLN A 270 2.63 -10.51 16.05
CA GLN A 270 3.45 -9.71 16.95
C GLN A 270 4.55 -8.93 16.21
N GLN A 271 5.17 -9.53 15.19
CA GLN A 271 6.17 -8.84 14.37
C GLN A 271 5.53 -7.72 13.54
N GLU A 272 4.34 -7.95 12.96
CA GLU A 272 3.61 -6.94 12.20
C GLU A 272 3.16 -5.77 13.09
N GLU A 273 2.61 -6.05 14.27
CA GLU A 273 2.22 -5.04 15.27
C GLU A 273 3.41 -4.19 15.73
N GLN A 274 4.59 -4.82 15.92
CA GLN A 274 5.83 -4.11 16.26
C GLN A 274 6.33 -3.24 15.10
N ALA A 275 6.31 -3.76 13.86
CA ALA A 275 6.69 -3.01 12.68
C ALA A 275 5.77 -1.81 12.46
N PHE A 276 4.46 -1.97 12.68
CA PHE A 276 3.49 -0.87 12.63
C PHE A 276 3.81 0.23 13.65
N LYS A 277 4.06 -0.13 14.91
CA LYS A 277 4.41 0.82 15.97
C LYS A 277 5.68 1.59 15.64
N ALA A 278 6.73 0.89 15.21
CA ALA A 278 8.00 1.50 14.83
C ALA A 278 7.81 2.47 13.66
N TYR A 279 7.14 2.00 12.60
CA TYR A 279 6.87 2.82 11.42
C TYR A 279 6.03 4.06 11.75
N LEU A 280 4.97 3.92 12.55
CA LEU A 280 4.12 5.06 12.91
C LEU A 280 4.90 6.10 13.74
N GLY A 281 5.79 5.66 14.63
CA GLY A 281 6.71 6.55 15.34
C GLY A 281 7.61 7.36 14.39
N ASP A 282 8.23 6.69 13.42
CA ASP A 282 9.07 7.34 12.41
C ASP A 282 8.26 8.29 11.51
N ALA A 283 7.08 7.86 11.05
CA ALA A 283 6.18 8.66 10.24
C ALA A 283 5.71 9.92 10.99
N ARG A 284 5.38 9.81 12.29
CA ARG A 284 5.06 10.96 13.16
C ARG A 284 6.23 11.93 13.24
N GLY A 285 7.45 11.45 13.42
CA GLY A 285 8.64 12.29 13.44
C GLY A 285 8.84 13.07 12.13
N ARG A 286 8.67 12.39 10.98
CA ARG A 286 8.78 13.02 9.65
C ARG A 286 7.66 14.03 9.39
N LEU A 287 6.43 13.69 9.76
CA LEU A 287 5.27 14.58 9.68
C LEU A 287 5.47 15.83 10.53
N ALA A 288 5.94 15.67 11.77
CA ALA A 288 6.24 16.79 12.67
C ALA A 288 7.30 17.73 12.09
N ALA A 289 8.37 17.18 11.48
CA ALA A 289 9.40 17.97 10.81
C ALA A 289 8.87 18.80 9.63
N LEU A 290 7.77 18.36 8.99
CA LEU A 290 7.07 19.09 7.93
C LEU A 290 5.94 20.01 8.47
N GLY A 291 5.75 20.05 9.79
CA GLY A 291 4.75 20.87 10.47
C GLY A 291 3.35 20.25 10.55
N PHE A 292 3.22 18.94 10.37
CA PHE A 292 1.97 18.20 10.61
C PHE A 292 1.97 17.63 12.03
N ALA A 293 0.97 17.98 12.83
CA ALA A 293 0.81 17.47 14.19
C ALA A 293 -0.25 16.36 14.20
N LEU A 294 0.19 15.10 14.28
CA LEU A 294 -0.70 13.95 14.40
C LEU A 294 -0.96 13.66 15.90
N PRO A 295 -2.22 13.52 16.36
CA PRO A 295 -2.51 13.23 17.76
C PRO A 295 -2.15 11.78 18.11
N ALA A 296 -1.87 11.53 19.39
CA ALA A 296 -1.74 10.17 19.90
C ALA A 296 -3.08 9.41 19.75
N LEU A 297 -3.02 8.15 19.35
CA LEU A 297 -4.18 7.30 19.13
C LEU A 297 -4.15 6.14 20.11
N GLN A 298 -5.34 5.70 20.53
CA GLN A 298 -5.49 4.54 21.40
C GLN A 298 -6.01 3.37 20.58
N HIS A 299 -5.38 2.21 20.74
CA HIS A 299 -5.81 0.97 20.12
C HIS A 299 -5.82 -0.18 21.15
N PRO A 300 -6.87 -1.02 21.22
CA PRO A 300 -6.99 -2.05 22.26
C PRO A 300 -5.80 -3.01 22.37
N ARG A 301 -5.12 -3.30 21.25
CA ARG A 301 -3.93 -4.19 21.23
C ARG A 301 -2.61 -3.45 21.27
N LEU A 302 -2.54 -2.26 20.69
CA LEU A 302 -1.27 -1.55 20.56
C LEU A 302 -1.01 -0.64 21.78
N GLY A 303 -2.05 -0.28 22.54
CA GLY A 303 -1.99 0.79 23.53
C GLY A 303 -2.01 2.15 22.85
N GLU A 304 -1.31 3.12 23.43
CA GLU A 304 -1.07 4.42 22.81
C GLU A 304 -0.03 4.29 21.69
N VAL A 305 -0.36 4.83 20.50
CA VAL A 305 0.50 4.86 19.31
C VAL A 305 0.43 6.19 18.57
#